data_AF-A0AB33T7Z7-F1
#
_entry.id   AF-A0AB33T7Z7-F1
#
_cell.length_a   1.000
_cell.length_b   1.000
_cell.length_c   1.000
_cell.angle_alpha   90.00
_cell.angle_beta   90.00
_cell.angle_gamma   90.00
#
_symmetry.space_group_name_H-M   'P 1'
#
loop_
_entity.id
_entity.type
_entity.pdbx_description
1 polymer ?
#
loop_
_entity_poly.entity_id
_entity_poly.type
_entity_poly.pdbx_seq_one_letter_code
_entity_poly.pdbx_strand_id
1 'polypeptide(L)'
;MRMLLITCVAVAAGATTFAGQAAADPPPPNLDGYTAVEATAFETYSAYATSGVQFLTPDGLHCRITANSRATGVDGACWGKLPGVSGDENLATVSLTTSTASLTHMPDLGQQEIVARPDASPAGPAAIDPSMYRPLSPGQKITYGLKATDKVITCAVGEQRETTCILPNNFTGDGPHGFVLSPTGSRAF
;
A
#
# COMPACT_ATOMS: atom_id res chain seq x y z
N MET A 1 -36.39 50.20 -58.76
CA MET A 1 -35.94 48.80 -58.78
C MET A 1 -35.81 48.33 -57.34
N ARG A 2 -36.53 47.27 -56.98
CA ARG A 2 -36.50 46.59 -55.68
C ARG A 2 -35.15 45.88 -55.51
N MET A 3 -34.48 46.06 -54.39
CA MET A 3 -33.38 45.19 -53.94
C MET A 3 -33.75 44.68 -52.55
N LEU A 4 -34.01 43.38 -52.45
CA LEU A 4 -34.32 42.66 -51.21
C LEU A 4 -33.03 42.24 -50.49
N LEU A 5 -33.05 42.38 -49.16
CA LEU A 5 -32.53 41.49 -48.09
C LEU A 5 -31.16 40.78 -48.24
N ILE A 6 -30.39 40.77 -47.14
CA ILE A 6 -30.12 39.58 -46.30
C ILE A 6 -29.32 40.03 -45.07
N THR A 7 -29.92 39.95 -43.88
CA THR A 7 -29.24 40.07 -42.60
C THR A 7 -28.79 38.68 -42.16
N CYS A 8 -27.48 38.41 -42.21
CA CYS A 8 -26.89 37.20 -41.64
C CYS A 8 -26.77 37.36 -40.11
N VAL A 9 -27.59 36.63 -39.36
CA VAL A 9 -27.40 36.47 -37.91
C VAL A 9 -26.43 35.31 -37.71
N ALA A 10 -25.19 35.61 -37.30
CA ALA A 10 -24.22 34.60 -36.91
C ALA A 10 -24.49 34.19 -35.45
N VAL A 11 -24.99 32.96 -35.26
CA VAL A 11 -25.09 32.34 -33.92
C VAL A 11 -23.73 31.74 -33.59
N ALA A 12 -22.94 32.42 -32.76
CA ALA A 12 -21.72 31.86 -32.21
C ALA A 12 -22.08 30.81 -31.15
N ALA A 13 -22.04 29.54 -31.52
CA ALA A 13 -22.12 28.43 -30.58
C ALA A 13 -20.85 28.42 -29.72
N GLY A 14 -20.94 28.99 -28.51
CA GLY A 14 -19.89 28.90 -27.51
C GLY A 14 -19.72 27.47 -27.04
N ALA A 15 -18.70 26.77 -27.54
CA ALA A 15 -18.26 25.51 -26.98
C ALA A 15 -17.67 25.78 -25.60
N THR A 16 -18.42 25.50 -24.54
CA THR A 16 -17.92 25.48 -23.17
C THR A 16 -17.00 24.27 -23.03
N THR A 17 -15.72 24.48 -23.29
CA THR A 17 -14.67 23.54 -22.91
C THR A 17 -14.58 23.51 -21.39
N PHE A 18 -15.20 22.53 -20.75
CA PHE A 18 -14.88 22.19 -19.37
C PHE A 18 -13.44 21.68 -19.35
N ALA A 19 -12.49 22.55 -19.04
CA ALA A 19 -11.15 22.13 -18.67
C ALA A 19 -11.30 21.20 -17.47
N GLY A 20 -10.98 19.92 -17.64
CA GLY A 20 -10.96 18.97 -16.54
C GLY A 20 -10.01 19.50 -15.48
N GLN A 21 -10.55 19.83 -14.30
CA GLN A 21 -9.71 20.16 -13.15
C GLN A 21 -8.90 18.91 -12.83
N ALA A 22 -7.58 19.00 -12.99
CA ALA A 22 -6.67 18.03 -12.40
C ALA A 22 -6.89 18.08 -10.88
N ALA A 23 -7.56 17.07 -10.34
CA ALA A 23 -7.65 16.89 -8.90
C ALA A 23 -6.26 16.52 -8.40
N ALA A 24 -5.75 17.27 -7.42
CA ALA A 24 -4.53 16.88 -6.73
C ALA A 24 -4.78 15.56 -5.98
N ASP A 25 -3.77 14.69 -5.95
CA ASP A 25 -3.88 13.43 -5.21
C ASP A 25 -4.23 13.71 -3.75
N PRO A 26 -5.13 12.92 -3.13
CA PRO A 26 -5.47 13.10 -1.73
C PRO A 26 -4.22 12.94 -0.87
N PRO A 27 -4.07 13.74 0.21
CA PRO A 27 -2.94 13.60 1.11
C PRO A 27 -2.87 12.18 1.72
N PRO A 28 -1.69 11.76 2.21
CA PRO A 28 -1.57 10.53 2.97
C PRO A 28 -2.54 10.51 4.15
N PRO A 29 -3.19 9.37 4.45
CA PRO A 29 -4.07 9.27 5.61
C PRO A 29 -3.34 9.50 6.93
N ASN A 30 -4.02 10.11 7.90
CA ASN A 30 -3.50 10.24 9.27
C ASN A 30 -3.81 8.96 10.06
N LEU A 31 -2.78 8.33 10.64
CA LEU A 31 -2.89 7.10 11.42
C LEU A 31 -2.80 7.32 12.95
N ASP A 32 -2.77 8.57 13.44
CA ASP A 32 -2.59 8.89 14.86
C ASP A 32 -3.76 8.43 15.74
N GLY A 33 -4.98 8.38 15.18
CA GLY A 33 -6.18 7.94 15.89
C GLY A 33 -6.28 6.42 16.11
N TYR A 34 -5.39 5.62 15.52
CA TYR A 34 -5.40 4.17 15.66
C TYR A 34 -4.67 3.72 16.93
N THR A 35 -5.22 2.70 17.59
CA THR A 35 -4.59 2.06 18.75
C THR A 35 -3.36 1.27 18.31
N ALA A 36 -2.19 1.64 18.80
CA ALA A 36 -0.97 0.89 18.51
C ALA A 36 -0.98 -0.48 19.21
N VAL A 37 -0.58 -1.52 18.50
CA VAL A 37 -0.32 -2.85 19.06
C VAL A 37 1.18 -3.14 19.13
N GLU A 38 1.58 -3.98 20.07
CA GLU A 38 2.97 -4.42 20.21
C GLU A 38 3.37 -5.31 19.04
N ALA A 39 4.32 -4.86 18.23
CA ALA A 39 4.74 -5.55 17.02
C ALA A 39 5.32 -6.95 17.29
N THR A 40 5.91 -7.16 18.47
CA THR A 40 6.47 -8.46 18.90
C THR A 40 5.40 -9.57 18.95
N ALA A 41 4.13 -9.23 19.15
CA ALA A 41 3.04 -10.20 19.10
C ALA A 41 2.77 -10.74 17.68
N PHE A 42 3.24 -10.03 16.66
CA PHE A 42 3.05 -10.32 15.23
C PHE A 42 4.34 -10.79 14.55
N GLU A 43 5.47 -10.84 15.28
CA GLU A 43 6.72 -11.40 14.75
C GLU A 43 6.55 -12.90 14.53
N THR A 44 6.74 -13.33 13.29
CA THR A 44 6.41 -14.70 12.85
C THR A 44 7.59 -15.40 12.20
N TYR A 45 8.64 -14.66 11.85
CA TYR A 45 9.88 -15.22 11.34
C TYR A 45 11.08 -14.31 11.62
N SER A 46 12.24 -14.94 11.65
CA SER A 46 13.54 -14.30 11.69
C SER A 46 14.55 -15.19 10.95
N ALA A 47 15.42 -14.58 10.17
CA ALA A 47 16.52 -15.16 9.40
C ALA A 47 17.71 -14.17 9.42
N TYR A 48 18.80 -14.44 8.68
CA TYR A 48 19.96 -13.55 8.66
C TYR A 48 19.58 -12.10 8.46
N ALA A 49 19.80 -11.29 9.50
CA ALA A 49 19.53 -9.85 9.45
C ALA A 49 18.11 -9.48 8.98
N THR A 50 17.18 -10.43 8.88
CA THR A 50 15.86 -10.27 8.29
C THR A 50 14.84 -10.73 9.30
N SER A 51 13.92 -9.85 9.65
CA SER A 51 12.78 -10.19 10.51
C SER A 51 11.53 -9.56 9.94
N GLY A 52 10.37 -10.08 10.34
CA GLY A 52 9.13 -9.49 9.89
C GLY A 52 7.96 -9.78 10.80
N VAL A 53 6.98 -8.88 10.70
CA VAL A 53 5.67 -9.04 11.30
C VAL A 53 4.66 -9.39 10.23
N GLN A 54 3.67 -10.21 10.59
CA GLN A 54 2.63 -10.66 9.68
C GLN A 54 1.27 -10.59 10.35
N PHE A 55 0.28 -10.07 9.64
CA PHE A 55 -1.07 -9.93 10.15
C PHE A 55 -2.13 -10.18 9.08
N LEU A 56 -3.31 -10.59 9.54
CA LEU A 56 -4.52 -10.69 8.73
C LEU A 56 -5.42 -9.50 8.98
N THR A 57 -5.98 -8.95 7.92
CA THR A 57 -7.06 -7.98 8.01
C THR A 57 -8.41 -8.70 8.12
N PRO A 58 -9.47 -8.02 8.61
CA PRO A 58 -10.81 -8.62 8.71
C PRO A 58 -11.42 -9.05 7.38
N ASP A 59 -11.01 -8.45 6.27
CA ASP A 59 -11.38 -8.82 4.90
C ASP A 59 -10.50 -9.93 4.30
N GLY A 60 -9.55 -10.46 5.08
CA GLY A 60 -8.74 -11.62 4.73
C GLY A 60 -7.50 -11.31 3.90
N LEU A 61 -7.04 -10.05 3.88
CA LEU A 61 -5.75 -9.72 3.29
C LEU A 61 -4.64 -10.23 4.19
N HIS A 62 -3.65 -10.85 3.57
CA HIS A 62 -2.39 -11.20 4.21
C HIS A 62 -1.48 -10.00 4.09
N CYS A 63 -0.95 -9.50 5.21
CA CYS A 63 -0.05 -8.37 5.21
C CYS A 63 1.25 -8.70 5.95
N ARG A 64 2.35 -8.14 5.46
CA ARG A 64 3.69 -8.34 6.00
C ARG A 64 4.49 -7.05 5.99
N ILE A 65 5.24 -6.81 7.05
CA ILE A 65 6.33 -5.83 7.08
C ILE A 65 7.63 -6.59 7.33
N THR A 66 8.58 -6.48 6.41
CA THR A 66 9.91 -7.07 6.49
C THR A 66 10.94 -5.99 6.75
N ALA A 67 11.87 -6.24 7.66
CA ALA A 67 13.05 -5.40 7.86
C ALA A 67 14.31 -6.22 7.61
N ASN A 68 15.22 -5.71 6.79
CA ASN A 68 16.53 -6.31 6.53
C ASN A 68 17.65 -5.34 6.92
N SER A 69 18.32 -5.61 8.04
CA SER A 69 19.36 -4.73 8.58
C SER A 69 20.68 -4.75 7.81
N ARG A 70 20.93 -5.77 6.99
CA ARG A 70 22.12 -5.84 6.10
C ARG A 70 21.91 -5.07 4.81
N ALA A 71 20.73 -5.20 4.21
CA ALA A 71 20.35 -4.50 2.98
C ALA A 71 19.77 -3.10 3.26
N THR A 72 19.63 -2.72 4.53
CA THR A 72 18.99 -1.48 4.97
C THR A 72 17.60 -1.29 4.34
N GLY A 73 16.87 -2.39 4.18
CA GLY A 73 15.55 -2.42 3.53
C GLY A 73 14.42 -2.54 4.54
N VAL A 74 13.31 -1.86 4.27
CA VAL A 74 12.02 -2.09 4.94
C VAL A 74 10.95 -2.14 3.87
N ASP A 75 10.23 -3.26 3.82
CA ASP A 75 9.24 -3.55 2.78
C ASP A 75 7.92 -3.93 3.43
N GLY A 76 6.83 -3.33 2.96
CA GLY A 76 5.47 -3.61 3.37
C GLY A 76 4.70 -4.16 2.18
N ALA A 77 3.93 -5.23 2.40
CA ALA A 77 3.06 -5.78 1.38
C ALA A 77 1.73 -6.22 2.00
N CYS A 78 0.65 -6.08 1.22
CA CYS A 78 -0.64 -6.70 1.48
C CYS A 78 -1.13 -7.39 0.22
N TRP A 79 -1.61 -8.62 0.31
CA TRP A 79 -2.05 -9.39 -0.83
C TRP A 79 -3.30 -10.22 -0.56
N GLY A 80 -3.93 -10.66 -1.64
CA GLY A 80 -5.23 -11.33 -1.64
C GLY A 80 -6.19 -10.61 -2.57
N LYS A 81 -7.47 -10.60 -2.22
CA LYS A 81 -8.49 -9.86 -2.98
C LYS A 81 -8.47 -8.39 -2.55
N LEU A 82 -7.67 -7.56 -3.23
CA LEU A 82 -7.60 -6.14 -2.90
C LEU A 82 -8.99 -5.48 -3.06
N PRO A 83 -9.50 -4.75 -2.05
CA PRO A 83 -10.78 -4.06 -2.17
C PRO A 83 -10.65 -2.88 -3.15
N GLY A 84 -11.73 -2.51 -3.84
CA GLY A 84 -11.83 -1.26 -4.63
C GLY A 84 -10.79 -1.04 -5.74
N VAL A 85 -10.09 -2.09 -6.19
CA VAL A 85 -9.33 -2.06 -7.45
C VAL A 85 -10.27 -2.33 -8.62
N SER A 86 -10.01 -1.71 -9.77
CA SER A 86 -10.81 -1.88 -10.99
C SER A 86 -10.35 -3.04 -11.86
N GLY A 87 -9.10 -3.49 -11.71
CA GLY A 87 -8.50 -4.60 -12.44
C GLY A 87 -8.42 -5.88 -11.62
N ASP A 88 -7.43 -6.70 -11.95
CA ASP A 88 -7.11 -7.95 -11.28
C ASP A 88 -5.94 -7.83 -10.29
N GLU A 89 -5.60 -6.60 -9.89
CA GLU A 89 -4.55 -6.35 -8.90
C GLU A 89 -4.84 -7.10 -7.59
N ASN A 90 -3.84 -7.81 -7.11
CA ASN A 90 -3.94 -8.69 -5.94
C ASN A 90 -2.77 -8.51 -4.96
N LEU A 91 -1.89 -7.55 -5.22
CA LEU A 91 -0.72 -7.23 -4.41
C LEU A 91 -0.51 -5.72 -4.32
N ALA A 92 -0.43 -5.21 -3.09
CA ALA A 92 -0.04 -3.84 -2.76
C ALA A 92 1.33 -3.86 -2.08
N THR A 93 2.25 -2.98 -2.50
CA THR A 93 3.61 -2.93 -1.95
C THR A 93 4.06 -1.50 -1.64
N VAL A 94 4.86 -1.34 -0.61
CA VAL A 94 5.59 -0.11 -0.26
C VAL A 94 7.01 -0.51 0.16
N SER A 95 8.03 0.22 -0.28
CA SER A 95 9.42 -0.12 0.01
C SER A 95 10.25 1.11 0.28
N LEU A 96 11.13 1.01 1.28
CA LEU A 96 12.16 2.00 1.57
C LEU A 96 13.07 2.29 0.37
N THR A 97 13.21 1.34 -0.56
CA THR A 97 14.12 1.44 -1.71
C THR A 97 13.46 2.00 -2.98
N THR A 98 12.14 2.24 -2.94
CA THR A 98 11.38 2.79 -4.05
C THR A 98 10.88 4.19 -3.72
N SER A 99 10.58 4.98 -4.74
CA SER A 99 10.01 6.34 -4.57
C SER A 99 8.49 6.36 -4.43
N THR A 100 7.80 5.28 -4.83
CA THR A 100 6.33 5.17 -4.77
C THR A 100 5.92 3.75 -4.38
N ALA A 101 4.77 3.63 -3.73
CA ALA A 101 4.10 2.34 -3.58
C ALA A 101 3.51 1.84 -4.91
N SER A 102 3.05 0.60 -4.94
CA SER A 102 2.44 0.01 -6.13
C SER A 102 1.24 -0.87 -5.79
N LEU A 103 0.28 -0.91 -6.72
CA LEU A 103 -0.77 -1.92 -6.78
C LEU A 103 -0.55 -2.70 -8.08
N THR A 104 -0.40 -4.02 -7.99
CA THR A 104 -0.03 -4.86 -9.12
C THR A 104 -0.76 -6.20 -9.09
N HIS A 105 -0.77 -6.89 -10.22
CA HIS A 105 -1.16 -8.29 -10.32
C HIS A 105 0.06 -9.21 -10.18
N MET A 106 -0.04 -10.18 -9.29
CA MET A 106 0.92 -11.27 -9.10
C MET A 106 0.24 -12.61 -9.47
N PRO A 107 0.72 -13.32 -10.51
CA PRO A 107 0.09 -14.56 -10.98
C PRO A 107 0.03 -15.68 -9.94
N ASP A 108 1.02 -15.75 -9.05
CA ASP A 108 1.11 -16.75 -7.99
C ASP A 108 1.37 -16.08 -6.64
N LEU A 109 0.30 -15.84 -5.88
CA LEU A 109 0.39 -15.29 -4.52
C LEU A 109 1.09 -16.22 -3.53
N GLY A 110 1.20 -17.51 -3.83
CA GLY A 110 1.95 -18.45 -2.99
C GLY A 110 3.43 -18.06 -2.83
N GLN A 111 3.98 -17.30 -3.79
CA GLN A 111 5.33 -16.75 -3.69
C GLN A 111 5.48 -15.72 -2.56
N GLN A 112 4.40 -15.04 -2.17
CA GLN A 112 4.44 -14.12 -1.01
C GLN A 112 4.59 -14.87 0.30
N GLU A 113 4.13 -16.12 0.37
CA GLU A 113 4.26 -16.97 1.55
C GLU A 113 5.66 -17.59 1.70
N ILE A 114 6.58 -17.33 0.77
CA ILE A 114 7.95 -17.83 0.84
C ILE A 114 8.89 -16.74 1.33
N VAL A 115 9.61 -17.01 2.42
CA VAL A 115 10.65 -16.11 2.94
C VAL A 115 12.03 -16.65 2.54
N ALA A 116 12.82 -15.80 1.89
CA ALA A 116 14.22 -16.09 1.64
C ALA A 116 14.99 -16.20 2.97
N ARG A 117 15.77 -17.26 3.14
CA ARG A 117 16.66 -17.48 4.29
C ARG A 117 18.11 -17.54 3.82
N PRO A 118 18.79 -16.39 3.65
CA PRO A 118 20.09 -16.34 2.99
C PRO A 118 21.24 -16.87 3.86
N ASP A 119 21.08 -17.02 5.18
CA ASP A 119 22.05 -17.66 6.06
C ASP A 119 21.78 -19.16 6.25
N ALA A 120 22.53 -19.98 5.50
CA ALA A 120 23.17 -21.18 6.03
C ALA A 120 22.31 -22.29 6.67
N SER A 121 21.00 -22.37 6.39
CA SER A 121 20.27 -23.63 6.56
C SER A 121 20.27 -24.40 5.24
N PRO A 122 20.62 -25.71 5.20
CA PRO A 122 20.39 -26.55 4.02
C PRO A 122 18.90 -26.65 3.62
N ALA A 123 17.99 -26.05 4.40
CA ALA A 123 16.55 -26.03 4.15
C ALA A 123 16.10 -25.10 3.02
N GLY A 124 16.93 -24.16 2.55
CA GLY A 124 16.53 -23.21 1.50
C GLY A 124 15.41 -22.25 1.94
N PRO A 125 14.67 -21.63 0.99
CA PRO A 125 13.51 -20.80 1.28
C PRO A 125 12.50 -21.57 2.14
N ALA A 126 11.89 -20.89 3.12
CA ALA A 126 10.88 -21.51 3.97
C ALA A 126 9.51 -20.91 3.67
N ALA A 127 8.52 -21.78 3.54
CA ALA A 127 7.12 -21.37 3.55
C ALA A 127 6.75 -20.85 4.96
N ILE A 128 5.97 -19.80 4.98
CA ILE A 128 5.26 -19.33 6.17
C ILE A 128 4.02 -20.20 6.31
N ASP A 129 3.80 -20.71 7.53
CA ASP A 129 2.54 -21.36 7.85
C ASP A 129 1.45 -20.27 7.96
N PRO A 130 0.37 -20.32 7.15
CA PRO A 130 -0.71 -19.33 7.21
C PRO A 130 -1.37 -19.18 8.59
N SER A 131 -1.29 -20.20 9.45
CA SER A 131 -1.78 -20.13 10.83
C SER A 131 -0.97 -19.20 11.74
N MET A 132 0.22 -18.77 11.30
CA MET A 132 1.09 -17.87 12.04
C MET A 132 0.62 -16.41 11.96
N TYR A 133 -0.20 -16.06 10.97
CA TYR A 133 -0.72 -14.70 10.86
C TYR A 133 -1.66 -14.42 12.02
N ARG A 134 -1.48 -13.26 12.66
CA ARG A 134 -2.37 -12.80 13.71
C ARG A 134 -3.34 -11.75 13.18
N PRO A 135 -4.61 -11.76 13.60
CA PRO A 135 -5.54 -10.73 13.18
C PRO A 135 -5.10 -9.36 13.73
N LEU A 136 -5.06 -8.34 12.87
CA LEU A 136 -5.03 -6.94 13.27
C LEU A 136 -6.46 -6.40 13.18
N SER A 137 -7.03 -6.05 14.33
CA SER A 137 -8.44 -5.68 14.42
C SER A 137 -8.68 -4.27 13.88
N PRO A 138 -9.92 -3.94 13.46
CA PRO A 138 -10.30 -2.57 13.16
C PRO A 138 -9.92 -1.59 14.29
N GLY A 139 -9.51 -0.38 13.90
CA GLY A 139 -9.05 0.66 14.81
C GLY A 139 -7.63 0.44 15.34
N GLN A 140 -6.93 -0.61 14.92
CA GLN A 140 -5.55 -0.89 15.32
C GLN A 140 -4.52 -0.52 14.25
N LYS A 141 -3.31 -0.17 14.70
CA LYS A 141 -2.12 -0.01 13.86
C LYS A 141 -0.94 -0.79 14.40
N ILE A 142 -0.06 -1.21 13.50
CA ILE A 142 1.23 -1.81 13.79
C ILE A 142 2.33 -1.01 13.10
N THR A 143 3.43 -0.76 13.81
CA THR A 143 4.62 -0.09 13.27
C THR A 143 5.80 -1.03 13.37
N TYR A 144 6.52 -1.23 12.27
CA TYR A 144 7.68 -2.12 12.22
C TYR A 144 8.73 -1.64 11.21
N GLY A 145 10.00 -1.97 11.45
CA GLY A 145 11.10 -1.54 10.58
C GLY A 145 12.47 -1.78 11.19
N LEU A 146 13.46 -1.01 10.73
CA LEU A 146 14.84 -1.13 11.20
C LEU A 146 14.97 -0.59 12.63
N LYS A 147 15.42 -1.45 13.54
CA LYS A 147 15.63 -1.10 14.95
C LYS A 147 16.58 0.09 15.08
N ALA A 148 16.25 1.00 15.99
CA ALA A 148 17.01 2.23 16.27
C ALA A 148 17.16 3.20 15.08
N THR A 149 16.20 3.20 14.15
CA THR A 149 16.11 4.17 13.04
C THR A 149 14.69 4.74 12.91
N ASP A 150 14.53 5.78 12.10
CA ASP A 150 13.22 6.32 11.68
C ASP A 150 12.62 5.57 10.47
N LYS A 151 13.30 4.53 9.97
CA LYS A 151 12.88 3.75 8.80
C LYS A 151 11.91 2.66 9.23
N VAL A 152 10.65 3.04 9.31
CA VAL A 152 9.55 2.19 9.74
C VAL A 152 8.36 2.33 8.79
N ILE A 153 7.63 1.23 8.62
CA ILE A 153 6.31 1.23 7.99
C ILE A 153 5.28 1.16 9.11
N THR A 154 4.23 1.97 8.99
CA THR A 154 3.05 1.85 9.84
C THR A 154 1.88 1.38 8.99
N CYS A 155 1.29 0.25 9.36
CA CYS A 155 0.07 -0.27 8.77
C CYS A 155 -1.10 -0.16 9.75
N ALA A 156 -2.28 0.17 9.27
CA ALA A 156 -3.50 0.34 10.05
C ALA A 156 -4.70 -0.30 9.36
N VAL A 157 -5.63 -0.82 10.16
CA VAL A 157 -6.90 -1.40 9.69
C VAL A 157 -8.04 -0.54 10.19
N GLY A 158 -8.73 0.15 9.29
CA GLY A 158 -9.85 1.03 9.56
C GLY A 158 -11.17 0.30 9.81
N GLU A 159 -12.06 0.95 10.56
CA GLU A 159 -13.43 0.49 10.86
C GLU A 159 -14.27 0.24 9.59
N GLN A 160 -13.95 0.93 8.50
CA GLN A 160 -14.66 0.85 7.23
C GLN A 160 -14.01 -0.16 6.25
N ARG A 161 -13.27 -1.14 6.77
CA ARG A 161 -12.51 -2.12 5.98
C ARG A 161 -11.44 -1.48 5.10
N GLU A 162 -10.86 -0.38 5.59
CA GLU A 162 -9.69 0.24 4.97
C GLU A 162 -8.43 -0.44 5.51
N THR A 163 -7.45 -0.72 4.66
CA THR A 163 -6.10 -1.10 5.10
C THR A 163 -5.10 -0.13 4.50
N THR A 164 -4.34 0.55 5.35
CA THR A 164 -3.41 1.59 4.93
C THR A 164 -2.02 1.28 5.46
N CYS A 165 -1.00 1.30 4.59
CA CYS A 165 0.40 1.16 4.97
C CYS A 165 1.20 2.36 4.45
N ILE A 166 1.93 3.02 5.35
CA ILE A 166 2.67 4.25 5.05
C ILE A 166 4.12 4.10 5.49
N LEU A 167 5.04 4.44 4.60
CA LEU A 167 6.44 4.67 4.89
C LEU A 167 6.67 6.20 4.92
N PRO A 168 7.09 6.80 6.05
CA PRO A 168 7.19 8.26 6.16
C PRO A 168 8.22 8.91 5.24
N ASN A 169 9.29 8.18 4.93
CA ASN A 169 10.31 8.62 3.99
C ASN A 169 11.04 7.42 3.36
N ASN A 170 11.40 7.54 2.08
CA ASN A 170 12.23 6.55 1.41
C ASN A 170 13.73 6.72 1.77
N PHE A 171 14.61 5.94 1.16
CA PHE A 171 16.06 6.04 1.39
C PHE A 171 16.65 7.38 0.96
N THR A 172 16.10 8.05 -0.07
CA THR A 172 16.52 9.37 -0.54
C THR A 172 15.94 10.53 0.28
N GLY A 173 15.03 10.24 1.23
CA GLY A 173 14.38 11.24 2.07
C GLY A 173 13.13 11.86 1.43
N ASP A 174 12.66 11.33 0.30
CA ASP A 174 11.41 11.74 -0.31
C ASP A 174 10.24 11.34 0.59
N GLY A 175 9.17 12.13 0.49
CA GLY A 175 8.06 12.15 1.43
C GLY A 175 7.29 10.83 1.62
N PRO A 176 6.22 10.89 2.42
CA PRO A 176 5.46 9.70 2.75
C PRO A 176 4.87 9.10 1.48
N HIS A 177 5.11 7.81 1.29
CA HIS A 177 4.53 7.03 0.21
C HIS A 177 4.01 5.72 0.79
N GLY A 178 3.05 5.12 0.09
CA GLY A 178 2.27 4.04 0.67
C GLY A 178 1.02 3.73 -0.12
N PHE A 179 0.16 2.91 0.46
CA PHE A 179 -1.08 2.54 -0.18
C PHE A 179 -2.25 2.61 0.78
N VAL A 180 -3.42 2.84 0.21
CA VAL A 180 -4.72 2.75 0.85
C VAL A 180 -5.52 1.72 0.09
N LEU A 181 -5.97 0.68 0.79
CA LEU A 181 -6.86 -0.34 0.29
C LEU A 181 -8.25 -0.10 0.85
N SER A 182 -9.20 0.30 0.00
CA SER A 182 -10.56 0.64 0.44
C SER A 182 -11.61 0.10 -0.54
N PRO A 183 -12.77 -0.37 -0.06
CA PRO A 183 -13.89 -0.74 -0.94
C PRO A 183 -14.38 0.39 -1.86
N THR A 184 -14.15 1.66 -1.48
CA THR A 184 -14.56 2.83 -2.27
C THR A 184 -13.53 3.23 -3.33
N GLY A 185 -12.36 2.60 -3.33
CA GLY A 185 -11.28 2.90 -4.26
C GLY A 185 -9.92 2.72 -3.60
N SER A 186 -9.10 1.84 -4.16
CA SER A 186 -7.72 1.63 -3.71
C SER A 186 -6.75 2.48 -4.50
N ARG A 187 -5.66 2.92 -3.84
CA ARG A 187 -4.61 3.73 -4.46
C ARG A 187 -3.25 3.51 -3.81
N ALA A 188 -2.21 3.68 -4.61
CA ALA A 188 -0.85 3.93 -4.15
C ALA A 188 -0.55 5.43 -4.25
N PHE A 189 0.39 5.91 -3.43
CA PHE A 189 0.91 7.27 -3.44
C PHE A 189 2.39 7.25 -3.06
#